data_AF-A0A5C6E2G4-F1
#
_entry.id   AF-A0A5C6E2G4-F1
#
_cell.length_a   1.000
_cell.length_b   1.000
_cell.length_c   1.000
_cell.angle_alpha   90.00
_cell.angle_beta   90.00
_cell.angle_gamma   90.00
#
_symmetry.space_group_name_H-M   'P 1'
#
loop_
_entity.id
_entity.type
_entity.pdbx_description
1 polymer ?
#
loop_
_entity_poly.entity_id
_entity_poly.type
_entity_poly.pdbx_seq_one_letter_code
_entity_poly.pdbx_strand_id
1 'polypeptide(L)' 'MSGADLGTVSGRILTADAVDSHNTFDQPEAVEPADFDGATVEEGMLKLKLPAKSVVVLELAQK' A
#
# COMPACT_ATOMS: atom_id res chain seq x y z
N MET A 1 26.02 10.46 -3.22
CA MET A 1 25.02 9.41 -2.94
C MET A 1 23.84 9.69 -3.85
N SER A 2 23.83 9.13 -5.06
CA SER A 2 22.69 9.23 -5.96
C SER A 2 21.57 8.35 -5.38
N GLY A 3 20.39 8.93 -5.16
CA GLY A 3 19.19 8.19 -4.76
C GLY A 3 18.75 7.25 -5.88
N ALA A 4 17.88 6.29 -5.55
CA ALA A 4 17.32 5.36 -6.54
C ALA A 4 16.47 6.12 -7.58
N ASP A 5 16.75 5.91 -8.88
CA ASP A 5 15.92 6.41 -9.98
C ASP A 5 14.63 5.58 -10.02
N LEU A 6 13.55 6.13 -9.46
CA LEU A 6 12.26 5.45 -9.35
C LEU A 6 11.60 5.35 -10.74
N GLY A 7 11.41 4.11 -11.23
CA GLY A 7 10.77 3.82 -12.51
C GLY A 7 9.28 3.49 -12.39
N THR A 8 8.96 2.43 -11.66
CA THR A 8 7.58 1.93 -11.49
C THR A 8 7.31 1.67 -10.00
N VAL A 9 6.10 1.97 -9.54
CA VAL A 9 5.63 1.62 -8.20
C VAL A 9 4.43 0.71 -8.30
N SER A 10 4.45 -0.38 -7.55
CA SER A 10 3.30 -1.23 -7.27
C SER A 10 3.21 -1.43 -5.76
N GLY A 11 2.06 -1.86 -5.26
CA GLY A 11 1.92 -2.06 -3.84
C GLY A 11 0.69 -2.82 -3.44
N ARG A 12 0.66 -3.20 -2.17
CA ARG A 12 -0.50 -3.79 -1.51
C ARG A 12 -0.82 -3.02 -0.24
N ILE A 13 -2.09 -2.96 0.08
CA ILE A 13 -2.63 -2.35 1.28
C ILE A 13 -3.43 -3.36 2.07
N LEU A 14 -3.26 -3.33 3.39
CA LEU A 14 -4.12 -4.01 4.35
C LEU A 14 -4.79 -2.92 5.19
N THR A 15 -6.12 -2.86 5.16
CA THR A 15 -6.90 -1.88 5.92
C THR A 15 -8.26 -2.44 6.28
N ALA A 16 -8.93 -1.78 7.22
CA ALA A 16 -10.28 -2.12 7.65
C ALA A 16 -10.99 -0.89 8.22
N ASP A 17 -12.32 -0.91 8.24
CA ASP A 17 -13.14 0.21 8.72
C ASP A 17 -12.89 0.53 10.21
N ALA A 18 -12.63 -0.51 11.02
CA ALA A 18 -12.36 -0.40 12.45
C ALA A 18 -11.00 -1.02 12.81
N VAL A 19 -10.41 -0.56 13.92
CA VAL A 19 -9.09 -1.05 14.37
C VAL A 19 -9.19 -2.47 14.95
N ASP A 20 -10.37 -2.83 15.46
CA ASP A 20 -10.71 -4.13 16.02
C ASP A 20 -11.33 -5.11 15.00
N SER A 21 -11.40 -4.71 13.73
CA SER A 21 -11.77 -5.60 12.64
C SER A 21 -10.84 -6.80 12.57
N HIS A 22 -11.41 -8.00 12.48
CA HIS A 22 -10.68 -9.26 12.43
C HIS A 22 -11.46 -10.30 11.65
N ASN A 23 -10.74 -11.28 11.11
CA ASN A 23 -11.33 -12.39 10.37
C ASN A 23 -11.95 -13.38 11.37
N THR A 24 -13.20 -13.76 11.10
CA THR A 24 -13.93 -14.79 11.85
C THR A 24 -14.18 -15.98 10.94
N PHE A 25 -14.68 -17.10 11.47
CA PHE A 25 -15.04 -18.25 10.63
C PHE A 25 -16.18 -17.94 9.65
N ASP A 26 -17.13 -17.08 10.06
CA ASP A 26 -18.25 -16.66 9.21
C ASP A 26 -17.85 -15.58 8.21
N GLN A 27 -16.79 -14.80 8.51
CA GLN A 27 -16.22 -13.76 7.65
C GLN A 27 -14.69 -13.88 7.61
N PRO A 28 -14.15 -14.81 6.82
CA PRO A 28 -12.71 -15.10 6.81
C PRO A 28 -11.87 -14.03 6.10
N GLU A 29 -12.50 -13.16 5.29
CA GLU A 29 -11.85 -12.19 4.40
C GLU A 29 -12.21 -10.73 4.75
N ALA A 30 -12.56 -10.47 6.02
CA ALA A 30 -12.91 -9.10 6.47
C ALA A 30 -11.70 -8.14 6.46
N VAL A 31 -10.49 -8.68 6.63
CA VAL A 31 -9.21 -7.96 6.62
C VAL A 31 -8.23 -8.77 5.77
N GLU A 32 -8.04 -8.36 4.51
CA GLU A 32 -7.15 -9.01 3.56
C GLU A 32 -6.34 -8.01 2.72
N PRO A 33 -5.15 -8.39 2.22
CA PRO A 33 -4.35 -7.51 1.37
C PRO A 33 -5.03 -7.27 0.01
N ALA A 34 -5.22 -6.00 -0.35
CA ALA A 34 -5.69 -5.57 -1.66
C ALA A 34 -4.60 -4.82 -2.43
N ASP A 35 -4.78 -4.65 -3.74
CA ASP A 35 -3.88 -3.83 -4.55
C ASP A 35 -3.95 -2.35 -4.10
N PHE A 36 -2.80 -1.69 -4.08
CA PHE A 36 -2.67 -0.30 -3.65
C PHE A 36 -2.27 0.62 -4.81
N ASP A 37 -3.25 1.38 -5.30
CA ASP A 37 -3.08 2.35 -6.38
C ASP A 37 -2.84 3.79 -5.88
N GLY A 38 -2.69 3.97 -4.57
CA GLY A 38 -2.48 5.27 -3.93
C GLY A 38 -1.05 5.80 -4.03
N ALA A 39 -0.17 5.13 -4.78
CA ALA A 39 1.23 5.49 -4.97
C ALA A 39 1.49 6.05 -6.36
N THR A 40 2.18 7.18 -6.43
CA THR A 40 2.61 7.80 -7.70
C THR A 40 4.03 8.31 -7.59
N VAL A 41 4.81 8.20 -8.66
CA VAL A 41 6.16 8.74 -8.75
C VAL A 41 6.13 9.92 -9.73
N GLU A 42 6.48 11.10 -9.24
CA GLU A 42 6.57 12.32 -10.04
C GLU A 42 7.93 12.98 -9.80
N GLU A 43 8.72 13.22 -10.85
CA GLU A 43 10.03 13.90 -10.76
C GLU A 43 11.00 13.26 -9.74
N GLY A 44 10.95 11.93 -9.59
CA GLY A 44 11.77 11.20 -8.60
C GLY A 44 11.26 11.29 -7.15
N MET A 45 10.10 11.91 -6.92
CA MET A 45 9.42 11.95 -5.63
C MET A 45 8.27 10.93 -5.58
N LEU A 46 8.27 10.10 -4.54
CA LEU A 46 7.19 9.17 -4.25
C LEU A 46 6.08 9.88 -3.44
N LYS A 47 4.90 10.03 -4.03
CA LYS A 47 3.70 10.56 -3.38
C LYS A 47 2.74 9.43 -3.05
N LEU A 48 2.21 9.42 -1.82
CA LEU A 48 1.36 8.37 -1.28
C LEU A 48 0.09 8.95 -0.65
N LYS A 49 -1.06 8.37 -0.97
CA LYS A 49 -2.32 8.58 -0.25
C LYS A 49 -2.62 7.35 0.60
N LEU A 50 -2.33 7.46 1.90
CA LEU A 50 -2.54 6.37 2.85
C LEU A 50 -3.89 6.55 3.56
N PRO A 51 -4.80 5.56 3.46
CA PRO A 51 -6.01 5.54 4.29
C PRO A 51 -5.66 5.50 5.78
N ALA A 52 -6.59 5.94 6.63
CA ALA A 52 -6.43 5.74 8.06
C ALA A 52 -6.43 4.23 8.37
N LYS A 53 -5.66 3.80 9.38
CA LYS A 53 -5.60 2.39 9.82
C LYS A 53 -5.18 1.43 8.69
N SER A 54 -4.18 1.84 7.90
CA SER A 54 -3.65 1.03 6.80
C SER A 54 -2.20 0.64 7.01
N VAL A 55 -1.85 -0.57 6.61
CA VAL A 55 -0.47 -1.00 6.36
C VAL A 55 -0.28 -1.11 4.86
N VAL A 56 0.71 -0.42 4.31
CA VAL A 56 1.02 -0.45 2.87
C VAL A 56 2.43 -0.95 2.65
N VAL A 57 2.59 -1.88 1.71
CA VAL A 57 3.87 -2.37 1.23
C VAL A 57 4.02 -1.95 -0.23
N LEU A 58 5.15 -1.33 -0.56
CA LEU A 58 5.44 -0.84 -1.90
C LEU A 58 6.66 -1.55 -2.47
N GLU A 59 6.57 -1.95 -3.72
CA GLU A 59 7.69 -2.38 -4.53
C GLU A 59 8.08 -1.23 -5.46
N LEU A 60 9.36 -0.84 -5.39
CA LEU A 60 9.92 0.24 -6.20
C LEU A 60 10.88 -0.38 -7.20
N ALA A 61 10.46 -0.45 -8.46
CA ALA A 61 11.33 -0.85 -9.55
C ALA A 61 12.18 0.35 -9.98
N GLN A 62 13.50 0.14 -10.02
CA GLN A 62 14.42 1.13 -10.58
C GLN A 62 14.36 1.10 -12.11
N LYS A 63 14.61 2.26 -12.70
CA LYS A 63 14.63 2.43 -14.16
C LYS A 63 15.92 1.95 -14.80
#